data_AF-A0A6V8LJG4-F1
#
_entry.id   AF-A0A6V8LJG4-F1
#
_cell.length_a   1.000
_cell.length_b   1.000
_cell.length_c   1.000
_cell.angle_alpha   90.00
_cell.angle_beta   90.00
_cell.angle_gamma   90.00
#
_symmetry.space_group_name_H-M   'P 1'
#
loop_
_entity.id
_entity.type
_entity.pdbx_description
1 polymer ?
#
loop_
_entity_poly.entity_id
_entity_poly.type
_entity_poly.pdbx_seq_one_letter_code
_entity_poly.pdbx_strand_id
1 'polypeptide(L)'
;MPDYGHDLRFGTFVPPAADTADEALRLARLTDDLGLDLVSVQDHPYNGGFLDAWTLLSFIAAQTTGVSVFPNVANLPLRPPAMLARAAASLDVLSGGRVELGLGAGAFWDGIAAMGGPRRTAGESVAALEEAIAVIRALWTTGRGARAEGEHYGLAGARPGPVAAHPIGIWLGAYKKRMLQLTGRAADGWLPSAPYLPPEQLAEANKIIDDAAAAAGREPAAVRRLYNIAGTFAGSGQAFLQGPPKIWVEQLAELAVSEGISGFVLMVDAGGDDDLRRFAADVVPAVKELVAAERAGSARPARPAEPGGLGVTPTPDDGLRRSAVRLWDEAARPSGPAPDPDVRYSAAGRANGQHLIEVHDHLRQELAQLHDLVRQVAAGAVDAGRVRSMINTMALRQNNWTLGTFCETYCRLVTTHHTLEDRSMFPQLRRADPRLAPVIDRLEAEHHVIADVLERLDAALVALVSEPAGIVRVREELDLLTDTLLSHLSYEERELVEPLARLT
;
A
#
# COMPACT_ATOMS: atom_id res chain seq x y z
N MET A 1 -6.81 7.18 -7.56
CA MET A 1 -7.05 8.56 -7.08
C MET A 1 -5.72 9.30 -7.23
N PRO A 2 -5.01 9.92 -6.26
CA PRO A 2 -3.83 10.71 -6.62
C PRO A 2 -2.53 9.86 -6.70
N ASP A 3 -2.20 9.38 -7.90
CA ASP A 3 -0.87 8.84 -8.27
C ASP A 3 0.26 9.90 -8.19
N TYR A 4 -0.10 11.19 -8.05
CA TYR A 4 0.75 12.41 -8.02
C TYR A 4 1.75 12.59 -9.18
N GLY A 5 1.88 11.63 -10.12
CA GLY A 5 2.82 11.67 -11.24
C GLY A 5 4.28 11.51 -10.84
N HIS A 6 4.57 10.92 -9.67
CA HIS A 6 5.94 10.77 -9.16
C HIS A 6 6.64 9.51 -9.67
N ASP A 7 7.93 9.62 -9.98
CA ASP A 7 8.80 8.45 -10.18
C ASP A 7 8.89 7.61 -8.90
N LEU A 8 8.86 6.29 -9.04
CA LEU A 8 8.92 5.35 -7.92
C LEU A 8 10.36 5.12 -7.47
N ARG A 9 10.67 5.50 -6.23
CA ARG A 9 11.92 5.21 -5.55
C ARG A 9 11.78 3.99 -4.62
N PHE A 10 12.80 3.15 -4.56
CA PHE A 10 12.84 1.98 -3.69
C PHE A 10 14.15 1.95 -2.89
N GLY A 11 14.18 1.25 -1.76
CA GLY A 11 15.41 1.12 -0.99
C GLY A 11 15.21 0.56 0.41
N THR A 12 16.15 0.86 1.31
CA THR A 12 16.34 0.09 2.53
C THR A 12 16.46 0.97 3.77
N PHE A 13 15.77 0.55 4.83
CA PHE A 13 16.03 1.00 6.20
C PHE A 13 17.00 0.01 6.85
N VAL A 14 18.14 0.53 7.28
CA VAL A 14 19.27 -0.21 7.83
C VAL A 14 19.35 0.03 9.35
N PRO A 15 19.29 -1.03 10.18
CA PRO A 15 19.47 -0.89 11.63
C PRO A 15 20.86 -0.32 11.98
N PRO A 16 20.95 0.76 12.79
CA PRO A 16 22.22 1.40 13.14
C PRO A 16 22.92 0.71 14.32
N ALA A 17 22.79 -0.61 14.46
CA ALA A 17 23.30 -1.35 15.61
C ALA A 17 24.84 -1.37 15.64
N ALA A 18 25.42 -1.12 16.82
CA ALA A 18 26.87 -0.95 16.97
C ALA A 18 27.65 -2.27 17.05
N ASP A 19 26.99 -3.35 17.47
CA ASP A 19 27.52 -4.72 17.49
C ASP A 19 27.46 -5.42 16.12
N THR A 20 26.55 -4.99 15.23
CA THR A 20 26.47 -5.46 13.83
C THR A 20 26.82 -4.36 12.81
N ALA A 21 27.69 -3.42 13.17
CA ALA A 21 28.06 -2.27 12.33
C ALA A 21 28.54 -2.65 10.90
N ASP A 22 29.33 -3.71 10.75
CA ASP A 22 29.79 -4.19 9.43
C ASP A 22 28.65 -4.76 8.56
N GLU A 23 27.58 -5.27 9.18
CA GLU A 23 26.37 -5.73 8.50
C GLU A 23 25.52 -4.55 8.03
N ALA A 24 25.36 -3.50 8.84
CA ALA A 24 24.71 -2.26 8.41
C ALA A 24 25.39 -1.67 7.15
N LEU A 25 26.73 -1.66 7.13
CA LEU A 25 27.50 -1.21 5.96
C LEU A 25 27.43 -2.19 4.77
N ARG A 26 27.32 -3.51 5.02
CA ARG A 26 27.10 -4.53 3.98
C ARG A 26 25.74 -4.37 3.31
N LEU A 27 24.66 -4.21 4.08
CA LEU A 27 23.32 -3.96 3.56
C LEU A 27 23.26 -2.66 2.77
N ALA A 28 23.89 -1.58 3.26
CA ALA A 28 23.93 -0.31 2.55
C ALA A 28 24.68 -0.37 1.20
N ARG A 29 25.80 -1.09 1.11
CA ARG A 29 26.49 -1.35 -0.16
C ARG A 29 25.68 -2.28 -1.07
N LEU A 30 25.07 -3.33 -0.53
CA LEU A 30 24.19 -4.23 -1.29
C LEU A 30 22.98 -3.50 -1.89
N THR A 31 22.46 -2.48 -1.20
CA THR A 31 21.38 -1.62 -1.70
C THR A 31 21.83 -0.82 -2.94
N ASP A 32 23.08 -0.35 -2.95
CA ASP A 32 23.72 0.37 -4.09
C ASP A 32 24.04 -0.59 -5.25
N ASP A 33 24.65 -1.75 -4.95
CA ASP A 33 24.99 -2.80 -5.92
C ASP A 33 23.74 -3.37 -6.64
N LEU A 34 22.58 -3.36 -5.98
CA LEU A 34 21.29 -3.78 -6.54
C LEU A 34 20.57 -2.66 -7.32
N GLY A 35 21.14 -1.45 -7.41
CA GLY A 35 20.56 -0.33 -8.15
C GLY A 35 19.29 0.26 -7.54
N LEU A 36 19.14 0.18 -6.21
CA LEU A 36 18.04 0.82 -5.49
C LEU A 36 18.34 2.31 -5.24
N ASP A 37 17.29 3.09 -4.99
CA ASP A 37 17.33 4.55 -4.96
C ASP A 37 17.71 5.13 -3.57
N LEU A 38 17.45 4.40 -2.48
CA LEU A 38 17.42 4.94 -1.11
C LEU A 38 18.13 4.05 -0.06
N VAL A 39 18.91 4.66 0.84
CA VAL A 39 19.37 4.04 2.10
C VAL A 39 19.05 4.96 3.27
N SER A 40 18.51 4.41 4.36
CA SER A 40 18.13 5.19 5.53
C SER A 40 18.44 4.51 6.85
N VAL A 41 18.63 5.29 7.92
CA VAL A 41 18.91 4.78 9.27
C VAL A 41 18.10 5.54 10.31
N GLN A 42 17.60 4.88 11.36
CA GLN A 42 16.91 5.58 12.45
C GLN A 42 17.86 6.45 13.29
N ASP A 43 17.37 7.60 13.75
CA ASP A 43 18.13 8.49 14.63
C ASP A 43 17.59 8.45 16.06
N HIS A 44 18.21 7.62 16.91
CA HIS A 44 17.84 7.45 18.32
C HIS A 44 19.08 7.63 19.23
N PRO A 45 19.63 8.85 19.41
CA PRO A 45 20.93 9.07 20.05
C PRO A 45 21.02 8.67 21.53
N TYR A 46 19.89 8.40 22.17
CA TYR A 46 19.78 7.90 23.55
C TYR A 46 19.86 6.38 23.67
N ASN A 47 19.89 5.63 22.55
CA ASN A 47 20.15 4.19 22.58
C ASN A 47 21.65 3.92 22.51
N GLY A 48 22.26 3.55 23.64
CA GLY A 48 23.69 3.21 23.72
C GLY A 48 24.13 1.99 22.92
N GLY A 49 23.19 1.19 22.38
CA GLY A 49 23.49 0.11 21.44
C GLY A 49 23.55 0.54 19.96
N PHE A 50 23.31 1.82 19.65
CA PHE A 50 23.29 2.34 18.28
C PHE A 50 24.46 3.29 17.99
N LEU A 51 24.87 3.31 16.72
CA LEU A 51 25.77 4.29 16.14
C LEU A 51 25.08 5.65 15.97
N ASP A 52 25.86 6.73 15.95
CA ASP A 52 25.35 8.04 15.53
C ASP A 52 24.91 8.01 14.07
N ALA A 53 23.61 8.22 13.83
CA ALA A 53 23.00 8.22 12.50
C ALA A 53 23.76 9.08 11.47
N TRP A 54 24.23 10.27 11.83
CA TRP A 54 24.91 11.15 10.87
C TRP A 54 26.35 10.71 10.57
N THR A 55 27.07 10.17 11.56
CA THR A 55 28.36 9.50 11.34
C THR A 55 28.19 8.27 10.44
N LEU A 56 27.19 7.43 10.70
CA LEU A 56 26.90 6.23 9.88
C LEU A 56 26.50 6.59 8.44
N LEU A 57 25.57 7.53 8.24
CA LEU A 57 25.17 8.02 6.91
C LEU A 57 26.35 8.60 6.13
N SER A 58 27.26 9.31 6.80
CA SER A 58 28.48 9.84 6.18
C SER A 58 29.43 8.72 5.72
N PHE A 59 29.56 7.64 6.51
CA PHE A 59 30.41 6.50 6.19
C PHE A 59 29.79 5.57 5.13
N ILE A 60 28.45 5.52 5.05
CA ILE A 60 27.70 4.88 3.96
C ILE A 60 27.88 5.65 2.66
N ALA A 61 27.62 6.96 2.64
CA ALA A 61 27.69 7.78 1.42
C ALA A 61 29.09 7.80 0.78
N ALA A 62 30.15 7.64 1.59
CA ALA A 62 31.53 7.50 1.13
C ALA A 62 31.88 6.11 0.55
N GLN A 63 30.97 5.13 0.67
CA GLN A 63 31.12 3.75 0.17
C GLN A 63 30.06 3.35 -0.86
N THR A 64 29.13 4.25 -1.20
CA THR A 64 28.08 4.06 -2.20
C THR A 64 28.10 5.17 -3.23
N THR A 65 27.49 4.94 -4.38
CA THR A 65 27.63 5.76 -5.59
C THR A 65 26.30 6.25 -6.16
N GLY A 66 25.22 5.47 -6.04
CA GLY A 66 23.88 5.80 -6.54
C GLY A 66 22.88 6.18 -5.45
N VAL A 67 22.80 5.40 -4.36
CA VAL A 67 21.76 5.57 -3.32
C VAL A 67 21.79 6.96 -2.68
N SER A 68 20.60 7.53 -2.48
CA SER A 68 20.42 8.72 -1.65
C SER A 68 20.27 8.34 -0.18
N VAL A 69 21.02 9.02 0.69
CA VAL A 69 21.11 8.70 2.13
C VAL A 69 20.31 9.69 2.98
N PHE A 70 19.58 9.20 3.99
CA PHE A 70 18.84 10.08 4.90
C PHE A 70 18.58 9.48 6.30
N PRO A 71 18.46 10.31 7.35
CA PRO A 71 18.00 9.86 8.66
C PRO A 71 16.47 9.66 8.66
N ASN A 72 15.99 8.57 9.25
CA ASN A 72 14.60 8.10 9.20
C ASN A 72 14.03 7.90 10.63
N VAL A 73 13.67 8.97 11.35
CA VAL A 73 13.80 10.40 11.03
C VAL A 73 14.66 11.10 12.07
N ALA A 74 15.35 12.20 11.69
CA ALA A 74 16.27 12.92 12.56
C ALA A 74 15.60 13.45 13.84
N ASN A 75 16.29 13.30 14.98
CA ASN A 75 15.83 13.68 16.30
C ASN A 75 16.06 15.19 16.54
N LEU A 76 15.12 16.03 16.09
CA LEU A 76 15.23 17.49 16.21
C LEU A 76 15.50 18.02 17.63
N PRO A 77 14.92 17.45 18.72
CA PRO A 77 15.27 17.86 20.09
C PRO A 77 16.74 17.69 20.47
N LEU A 78 17.45 16.71 19.89
CA LEU A 78 18.88 16.47 20.13
C LEU A 78 19.80 16.99 19.02
N ARG A 79 19.25 17.37 17.86
CA ARG A 79 20.00 17.93 16.73
C ARG A 79 19.44 19.30 16.33
N PRO A 80 19.99 20.41 16.86
CA PRO A 80 19.51 21.76 16.57
C PRO A 80 19.42 22.05 15.06
N PRO A 81 18.35 22.70 14.57
CA PRO A 81 18.06 22.79 13.14
C PRO A 81 19.15 23.53 12.35
N ALA A 82 19.82 24.51 12.94
CA ALA A 82 20.95 25.20 12.33
C ALA A 82 22.19 24.30 12.10
N MET A 83 22.33 23.23 12.89
CA MET A 83 23.37 22.21 12.70
C MET A 83 22.92 21.10 11.76
N LEU A 84 21.65 20.68 11.80
CA LEU A 84 21.07 19.76 10.80
C LEU A 84 21.21 20.32 9.38
N ALA A 85 20.87 21.60 9.17
CA ALA A 85 21.01 22.26 7.87
C ALA A 85 22.46 22.21 7.35
N ARG A 86 23.45 22.45 8.23
CA ARG A 86 24.87 22.37 7.87
C ARG A 86 25.32 20.94 7.61
N ALA A 87 24.91 19.98 8.44
CA ALA A 87 25.28 18.57 8.28
C ALA A 87 24.73 18.00 6.96
N ALA A 88 23.44 18.22 6.68
CA ALA A 88 22.78 17.81 5.46
C ALA A 88 23.47 18.39 4.21
N ALA A 89 23.62 19.71 4.13
CA ALA A 89 24.24 20.35 2.97
C ALA A 89 25.74 20.04 2.82
N SER A 90 26.46 19.76 3.92
CA SER A 90 27.86 19.32 3.84
C SER A 90 27.96 17.89 3.29
N LEU A 91 27.12 16.97 3.79
CA LEU A 91 27.08 15.60 3.30
C LEU A 91 26.56 15.54 1.85
N ASP A 92 25.67 16.43 1.45
CA ASP A 92 25.17 16.52 0.07
C ASP A 92 26.25 16.92 -0.93
N VAL A 93 27.07 17.92 -0.57
CA VAL A 93 28.25 18.32 -1.36
C VAL A 93 29.30 17.21 -1.41
N LEU A 94 29.47 16.45 -0.34
CA LEU A 94 30.43 15.33 -0.28
C LEU A 94 29.95 14.08 -1.02
N SER A 95 28.63 13.82 -1.06
CA SER A 95 28.04 12.64 -1.71
C SER A 95 27.70 12.86 -3.19
N GLY A 96 27.64 14.13 -3.63
CA GLY A 96 27.37 14.51 -5.02
C GLY A 96 25.90 14.79 -5.34
N GLY A 97 25.10 15.23 -4.36
CA GLY A 97 23.66 15.49 -4.54
C GLY A 97 22.77 14.31 -4.13
N ARG A 98 23.15 13.58 -3.07
CA ARG A 98 22.52 12.32 -2.63
C ARG A 98 22.06 12.35 -1.16
N VAL A 99 21.61 13.49 -0.62
CA VAL A 99 21.11 13.59 0.77
C VAL A 99 19.70 14.14 0.84
N GLU A 100 18.80 13.40 1.49
CA GLU A 100 17.44 13.86 1.83
C GLU A 100 17.35 14.04 3.36
N LEU A 101 16.40 14.83 3.88
CA LEU A 101 16.28 15.12 5.31
C LEU A 101 14.95 14.64 5.90
N GLY A 102 14.91 13.37 6.29
CA GLY A 102 13.85 12.89 7.18
C GLY A 102 13.97 13.56 8.57
N LEU A 103 12.90 14.21 9.04
CA LEU A 103 12.89 15.03 10.25
C LEU A 103 11.72 14.70 11.17
N GLY A 104 11.97 14.54 12.46
CA GLY A 104 10.98 14.20 13.47
C GLY A 104 10.99 15.14 14.67
N ALA A 105 9.79 15.43 15.21
CA ALA A 105 9.60 16.30 16.37
C ALA A 105 10.16 15.75 17.70
N GLY A 106 10.57 14.47 17.72
CA GLY A 106 10.90 13.71 18.92
C GLY A 106 9.69 12.97 19.51
N ALA A 107 9.94 11.84 20.19
CA ALA A 107 8.91 11.01 20.80
C ALA A 107 9.31 10.46 22.18
N PHE A 108 10.54 9.94 22.32
CA PHE A 108 11.03 9.36 23.58
C PHE A 108 11.63 10.44 24.50
N TRP A 109 10.76 11.21 25.16
CA TRP A 109 11.14 12.38 25.98
C TRP A 109 12.10 12.08 27.14
N ASP A 110 12.12 10.85 27.65
CA ASP A 110 13.01 10.46 28.75
C ASP A 110 14.47 10.37 28.30
N GLY A 111 14.75 9.67 27.21
CA GLY A 111 16.08 9.61 26.61
C GLY A 111 16.54 10.95 26.01
N ILE A 112 15.60 11.73 25.44
CA ILE A 112 15.87 13.10 24.98
C ILE A 112 16.32 13.98 26.17
N ALA A 113 15.59 13.96 27.29
CA ALA A 113 15.93 14.76 28.46
C ALA A 113 17.23 14.29 29.14
N ALA A 114 17.49 12.99 29.19
CA ALA A 114 18.73 12.42 29.73
C ALA A 114 19.97 12.88 28.93
N MET A 115 19.82 13.10 27.63
CA MET A 115 20.86 13.63 26.74
C MET A 115 20.84 15.17 26.64
N GLY A 116 20.13 15.86 27.53
CA GLY A 116 20.10 17.33 27.61
C GLY A 116 19.17 18.03 26.61
N GLY A 117 18.38 17.28 25.83
CA GLY A 117 17.37 17.84 24.94
C GLY A 117 16.11 18.33 25.68
N PRO A 118 15.36 19.29 25.12
CA PRO A 118 14.15 19.79 25.76
C PRO A 118 13.03 18.76 25.75
N ARG A 119 12.33 18.61 26.89
CA ARG A 119 10.97 18.04 26.87
C ARG A 119 10.01 19.08 26.29
N ARG A 120 9.07 18.63 25.45
CA ARG A 120 8.01 19.46 24.86
C ARG A 120 6.67 18.74 24.98
N THR A 121 5.60 19.49 25.15
CA THR A 121 4.23 19.00 24.90
C THR A 121 4.03 18.71 23.41
N ALA A 122 2.96 17.99 23.07
CA ALA A 122 2.58 17.75 21.68
C ALA A 122 2.22 19.03 20.89
N GLY A 123 1.97 20.17 21.55
CA GLY A 123 1.75 21.45 20.89
C GLY A 123 3.07 22.10 20.48
N GLU A 124 3.97 22.24 21.46
CA GLU A 124 5.32 22.82 21.29
C GLU A 124 6.19 21.98 20.36
N SER A 125 6.07 20.64 20.37
CA SER A 125 6.87 19.78 19.50
C SER A 125 6.58 19.98 18.01
N VAL A 126 5.32 20.28 17.66
CA VAL A 126 4.93 20.61 16.27
C VAL A 126 5.30 22.04 15.92
N ALA A 127 5.12 23.00 16.83
CA ALA A 127 5.56 24.39 16.62
C ALA A 127 7.08 24.47 16.39
N ALA A 128 7.87 23.79 17.23
CA ALA A 128 9.32 23.72 17.11
C ALA A 128 9.77 23.04 15.80
N LEU A 129 8.99 22.10 15.26
CA LEU A 129 9.26 21.49 13.96
C LEU A 129 8.96 22.45 12.79
N GLU A 130 7.89 23.23 12.89
CA GLU A 130 7.53 24.27 11.91
C GLU A 130 8.60 25.38 11.84
N GLU A 131 9.07 25.85 13.00
CA GLU A 131 10.20 26.78 13.12
C GLU A 131 11.52 26.17 12.61
N ALA A 132 11.78 24.89 12.93
CA ALA A 132 12.97 24.19 12.47
C ALA A 132 13.04 24.09 10.94
N ILE A 133 11.92 23.82 10.26
CA ILE A 133 11.82 23.82 8.80
C ILE A 133 12.19 25.19 8.23
N ALA A 134 11.67 26.28 8.81
CA ALA A 134 12.02 27.65 8.41
C ALA A 134 13.51 27.96 8.61
N VAL A 135 14.08 27.60 9.77
CA VAL A 135 15.52 27.73 10.08
C VAL A 135 16.40 26.96 9.09
N ILE A 136 16.01 25.72 8.76
CA ILE A 136 16.76 24.85 7.84
C ILE A 136 16.75 25.42 6.43
N ARG A 137 15.55 25.69 5.87
CA ARG A 137 15.43 26.26 4.51
C ARG A 137 16.16 27.60 4.40
N ALA A 138 16.07 28.47 5.41
CA ALA A 138 16.76 29.77 5.42
C ALA A 138 18.29 29.62 5.32
N LEU A 139 18.89 28.58 5.92
CA LEU A 139 20.33 28.32 5.83
C LEU A 139 20.78 27.67 4.51
N TRP A 140 19.87 27.03 3.78
CA TRP A 140 20.15 26.51 2.42
C TRP A 140 20.00 27.57 1.31
N THR A 141 19.36 28.71 1.59
CA THR A 141 19.31 29.84 0.63
C THR A 141 20.68 30.48 0.41
N THR A 142 20.88 31.11 -0.75
CA THR A 142 22.05 31.96 -1.01
C THR A 142 21.78 33.39 -0.56
N GLY A 143 22.67 33.98 0.26
CA GLY A 143 22.47 35.32 0.79
C GLY A 143 23.53 35.78 1.79
N ARG A 144 23.43 37.04 2.25
CA ARG A 144 24.40 37.65 3.18
C ARG A 144 24.13 37.37 4.66
N GLY A 145 22.94 36.85 5.01
CA GLY A 145 22.57 36.49 6.38
C GLY A 145 21.13 35.97 6.47
N ALA A 146 20.99 34.69 6.83
CA ALA A 146 19.72 34.02 7.09
C ALA A 146 19.07 34.56 8.38
N ARG A 147 17.75 34.76 8.33
CA ARG A 147 16.92 35.14 9.48
C ARG A 147 15.71 34.24 9.56
N ALA A 148 15.32 33.92 10.79
CA ALA A 148 14.13 33.16 11.13
C ALA A 148 13.74 33.56 12.56
N GLU A 149 12.46 33.76 12.82
CA GLU A 149 11.91 34.13 14.12
C GLU A 149 11.00 33.00 14.61
N GLY A 150 11.07 32.69 15.89
CA GLY A 150 10.43 31.53 16.51
C GLY A 150 10.70 31.49 18.02
N GLU A 151 9.82 30.83 18.77
CA GLU A 151 9.89 30.71 20.23
C GLU A 151 10.90 29.63 20.67
N HIS A 152 11.05 28.58 19.86
CA HIS A 152 11.89 27.43 20.16
C HIS A 152 13.18 27.41 19.32
N TYR A 153 13.16 27.89 18.08
CA TYR A 153 14.32 28.02 17.20
C TYR A 153 14.25 29.28 16.31
N GLY A 154 15.40 29.95 16.11
CA GLY A 154 15.51 31.13 15.25
C GLY A 154 16.94 31.43 14.79
N LEU A 155 17.10 32.43 13.92
CA LEU A 155 18.39 32.86 13.36
C LEU A 155 18.52 34.39 13.37
N ALA A 156 19.54 34.90 14.06
CA ALA A 156 19.84 36.33 14.16
C ALA A 156 20.83 36.82 13.09
N GLY A 157 20.61 36.51 11.81
CA GLY A 157 21.53 36.90 10.72
C GLY A 157 22.69 35.93 10.51
N ALA A 158 22.49 34.64 10.74
CA ALA A 158 23.50 33.61 10.55
C ALA A 158 23.95 33.53 9.09
N ARG A 159 25.24 33.28 8.81
CA ARG A 159 25.72 33.11 7.43
C ARG A 159 25.14 31.81 6.84
N PRO A 160 24.43 31.84 5.70
CA PRO A 160 23.94 30.63 5.05
C PRO A 160 25.07 29.72 4.57
N GLY A 161 24.72 28.52 4.14
CA GLY A 161 25.61 27.57 3.50
C GLY A 161 26.22 26.51 4.45
N PRO A 162 26.95 25.50 3.91
CA PRO A 162 27.32 25.35 2.50
C PRO A 162 26.09 25.22 1.60
N VAL A 163 26.22 25.68 0.35
CA VAL A 163 25.16 25.51 -0.65
C VAL A 163 25.14 24.02 -1.01
N ALA A 164 23.98 23.38 -0.86
CA ALA A 164 23.80 21.98 -1.22
C ALA A 164 24.04 21.75 -2.73
N ALA A 165 24.42 20.53 -3.10
CA ALA A 165 24.63 20.15 -4.50
C ALA A 165 23.29 19.99 -5.25
N HIS A 166 22.21 19.65 -4.54
CA HIS A 166 20.85 19.64 -5.05
C HIS A 166 19.82 20.19 -4.03
N PRO A 167 18.54 20.38 -4.42
CA PRO A 167 17.48 20.80 -3.50
C PRO A 167 17.05 19.67 -2.55
N ILE A 168 17.77 19.51 -1.44
CA ILE A 168 17.48 18.57 -0.34
C ILE A 168 16.01 18.70 0.10
N GLY A 169 15.24 17.61 0.03
CA GLY A 169 13.86 17.55 0.53
C GLY A 169 13.78 17.35 2.03
N ILE A 170 12.81 17.99 2.69
CA ILE A 170 12.49 17.76 4.10
C ILE A 170 11.27 16.83 4.20
N TRP A 171 11.45 15.63 4.74
CA TRP A 171 10.42 14.59 4.83
C TRP A 171 9.98 14.36 6.27
N LEU A 172 8.67 14.31 6.56
CA LEU A 172 8.17 14.20 7.93
C LEU A 172 7.58 12.83 8.27
N GLY A 173 8.06 12.24 9.37
CA GLY A 173 7.42 11.10 10.03
C GLY A 173 6.19 11.57 10.81
N ALA A 174 5.05 11.68 10.14
CA ALA A 174 3.83 12.32 10.65
C ALA A 174 2.64 11.35 10.74
N TYR A 175 1.99 11.30 11.90
CA TYR A 175 0.93 10.32 12.20
C TYR A 175 -0.39 10.90 12.73
N LYS A 176 -0.39 12.14 13.24
CA LYS A 176 -1.57 12.76 13.88
C LYS A 176 -1.89 14.08 13.19
N LYS A 177 -3.18 14.45 13.15
CA LYS A 177 -3.75 15.53 12.32
C LYS A 177 -2.88 16.79 12.23
N ARG A 178 -2.40 17.36 13.35
CA ARG A 178 -1.57 18.58 13.34
C ARG A 178 -0.19 18.39 12.66
N MET A 179 0.41 17.21 12.76
CA MET A 179 1.65 16.87 12.05
C MET A 179 1.41 16.64 10.54
N LEU A 180 0.30 15.99 10.18
CA LEU A 180 -0.11 15.80 8.78
C LEU A 180 -0.39 17.17 8.12
N GLN A 181 -1.08 18.07 8.83
CA GLN A 181 -1.29 19.46 8.42
C GLN A 181 0.01 20.28 8.33
N LEU A 182 1.03 20.02 9.15
CA LEU A 182 2.36 20.62 8.97
C LEU A 182 3.06 20.05 7.72
N THR A 183 2.90 18.75 7.46
CA THR A 183 3.48 18.06 6.30
C THR A 183 2.98 18.68 4.99
N GLY A 184 1.66 18.81 4.82
CA GLY A 184 1.06 19.48 3.65
C GLY A 184 1.51 20.93 3.49
N ARG A 185 1.53 21.72 4.57
CA ARG A 185 1.88 23.15 4.51
C ARG A 185 3.37 23.42 4.23
N ALA A 186 4.29 22.60 4.76
CA ALA A 186 5.70 22.98 4.87
C ALA A 186 6.75 21.91 4.49
N ALA A 187 6.38 20.64 4.33
CA ALA A 187 7.32 19.55 4.01
C ALA A 187 7.40 19.26 2.51
N ASP A 188 8.46 18.61 2.06
CA ASP A 188 8.64 18.14 0.67
C ASP A 188 8.32 16.63 0.54
N GLY A 189 8.12 15.94 1.67
CA GLY A 189 7.68 14.55 1.69
C GLY A 189 7.06 14.13 3.02
N TRP A 190 6.36 12.99 2.97
CA TRP A 190 5.75 12.30 4.10
C TRP A 190 6.31 10.88 4.20
N LEU A 191 6.64 10.43 5.40
CA LEU A 191 7.29 9.13 5.65
C LEU A 191 6.73 8.42 6.91
N PRO A 192 5.49 7.91 6.87
CA PRO A 192 4.98 6.96 7.86
C PRO A 192 5.63 5.58 7.72
N SER A 193 5.46 4.74 8.74
CA SER A 193 5.79 3.31 8.72
C SER A 193 4.52 2.47 8.85
N ALA A 194 4.40 1.39 8.07
CA ALA A 194 3.23 0.51 8.06
C ALA A 194 2.80 -0.02 9.46
N PRO A 195 3.72 -0.38 10.38
CA PRO A 195 3.35 -0.80 11.74
C PRO A 195 2.70 0.27 12.63
N TYR A 196 2.71 1.54 12.21
CA TYR A 196 2.14 2.69 12.96
C TYR A 196 1.04 3.43 12.21
N LEU A 197 0.98 3.27 10.88
CA LEU A 197 -0.09 3.72 10.00
C LEU A 197 -0.27 2.67 8.89
N PRO A 198 -1.14 1.67 9.09
CA PRO A 198 -1.36 0.60 8.13
C PRO A 198 -2.10 1.10 6.86
N PRO A 199 -2.11 0.31 5.77
CA PRO A 199 -2.58 0.75 4.45
C PRO A 199 -3.97 1.40 4.44
N GLU A 200 -4.92 0.85 5.19
CA GLU A 200 -6.32 1.31 5.22
C GLU A 200 -6.51 2.69 5.87
N GLN A 201 -5.46 3.26 6.47
CA GLN A 201 -5.45 4.60 7.06
C GLN A 201 -4.69 5.63 6.20
N LEU A 202 -4.10 5.21 5.06
CA LEU A 202 -3.39 6.12 4.17
C LEU A 202 -4.33 7.17 3.55
N ALA A 203 -5.52 6.77 3.09
CA ALA A 203 -6.49 7.67 2.45
C ALA A 203 -6.89 8.89 3.31
N GLU A 204 -7.20 8.66 4.61
CA GLU A 204 -7.53 9.77 5.53
C GLU A 204 -6.33 10.69 5.74
N ALA A 205 -5.14 10.11 5.93
CA ALA A 205 -3.92 10.86 6.18
C ALA A 205 -3.46 11.65 4.95
N ASN A 206 -3.56 11.05 3.76
CA ASN A 206 -3.39 11.70 2.45
C ASN A 206 -4.30 12.91 2.34
N LYS A 207 -5.60 12.75 2.58
CA LYS A 207 -6.55 13.88 2.51
C LYS A 207 -6.17 15.02 3.46
N ILE A 208 -5.72 14.73 4.68
CA ILE A 208 -5.29 15.76 5.65
C ILE A 208 -4.03 16.51 5.18
N ILE A 209 -3.12 15.84 4.45
CA ILE A 209 -1.94 16.46 3.83
C ILE A 209 -2.37 17.33 2.64
N ASP A 210 -3.21 16.80 1.75
CA ASP A 210 -3.66 17.45 0.52
C ASP A 210 -4.49 18.71 0.82
N ASP A 211 -5.47 18.62 1.72
CA ASP A 211 -6.26 19.77 2.21
C ASP A 211 -5.34 20.87 2.77
N ALA A 212 -4.27 20.49 3.46
CA ALA A 212 -3.34 21.41 4.10
C ALA A 212 -2.29 21.99 3.13
N ALA A 213 -1.92 21.26 2.07
CA ALA A 213 -1.10 21.78 0.97
C ALA A 213 -1.89 22.82 0.16
N ALA A 214 -3.11 22.48 -0.26
CA ALA A 214 -3.99 23.39 -0.98
C ALA A 214 -4.31 24.66 -0.18
N ALA A 215 -4.59 24.53 1.13
CA ALA A 215 -4.79 25.68 2.03
C ALA A 215 -3.56 26.57 2.22
N ALA A 216 -2.34 26.08 1.90
CA ALA A 216 -1.11 26.87 1.86
C ALA A 216 -0.75 27.39 0.46
N GLY A 217 -1.61 27.17 -0.55
CA GLY A 217 -1.31 27.52 -1.95
C GLY A 217 -0.23 26.64 -2.59
N ARG A 218 -0.09 25.39 -2.12
CA ARG A 218 0.81 24.38 -2.69
C ARG A 218 0.00 23.30 -3.40
N GLU A 219 0.52 22.81 -4.51
CA GLU A 219 0.03 21.58 -5.13
C GLU A 219 0.24 20.39 -4.18
N PRO A 220 -0.72 19.46 -4.02
CA PRO A 220 -0.52 18.23 -3.24
C PRO A 220 0.69 17.40 -3.69
N ALA A 221 0.96 17.39 -5.00
CA ALA A 221 2.13 16.78 -5.63
C ALA A 221 3.47 17.53 -5.40
N ALA A 222 3.47 18.65 -4.65
CA ALA A 222 4.69 19.27 -4.13
C ALA A 222 5.17 18.61 -2.82
N VAL A 223 4.50 17.55 -2.37
CA VAL A 223 4.87 16.72 -1.23
C VAL A 223 4.90 15.27 -1.72
N ARG A 224 6.05 14.59 -1.68
CA ARG A 224 6.15 13.17 -2.05
C ARG A 224 5.54 12.27 -0.97
N ARG A 225 4.96 11.13 -1.34
CA ARG A 225 4.54 10.08 -0.39
C ARG A 225 5.57 8.96 -0.37
N LEU A 226 6.13 8.68 0.80
CA LEU A 226 7.04 7.56 1.04
C LEU A 226 6.49 6.69 2.17
N TYR A 227 6.89 5.42 2.25
CA TYR A 227 6.36 4.46 3.21
C TYR A 227 7.46 3.49 3.66
N ASN A 228 7.71 3.41 4.96
CA ASN A 228 8.56 2.35 5.51
C ASN A 228 7.73 1.06 5.62
N ILE A 229 8.13 0.04 4.87
CA ILE A 229 7.46 -1.25 4.77
C ILE A 229 8.25 -2.35 5.47
N ALA A 230 7.55 -3.28 6.11
CA ALA A 230 8.10 -4.52 6.65
C ALA A 230 7.18 -5.66 6.20
N GLY A 231 7.75 -6.85 6.06
CA GLY A 231 7.05 -8.02 5.54
C GLY A 231 7.95 -9.25 5.60
N THR A 232 7.52 -10.34 4.99
CA THR A 232 8.35 -11.52 4.79
C THR A 232 7.96 -12.24 3.51
N PHE A 233 8.94 -12.78 2.78
CA PHE A 233 8.67 -13.62 1.60
C PHE A 233 8.26 -15.07 1.95
N ALA A 234 8.20 -15.40 3.25
CA ALA A 234 7.59 -16.62 3.76
C ALA A 234 6.10 -16.42 4.11
N GLY A 235 5.37 -17.52 4.33
CA GLY A 235 3.93 -17.48 4.65
C GLY A 235 3.02 -17.50 3.42
N SER A 236 1.71 -17.39 3.65
CA SER A 236 0.68 -17.74 2.66
C SER A 236 -0.08 -16.57 2.02
N GLY A 237 0.19 -15.31 2.41
CA GLY A 237 -0.49 -14.12 1.85
C GLY A 237 -1.65 -13.53 2.66
N GLN A 238 -1.85 -13.94 3.92
CA GLN A 238 -3.01 -13.49 4.72
C GLN A 238 -2.90 -12.06 5.30
N ALA A 239 -1.74 -11.41 5.21
CA ALA A 239 -1.51 -10.05 5.73
C ALA A 239 -0.58 -9.26 4.81
N PHE A 240 -0.57 -7.92 4.98
CA PHE A 240 0.23 -6.99 4.19
C PHE A 240 1.70 -7.42 4.10
N LEU A 241 2.20 -7.55 2.87
CA LEU A 241 3.56 -7.95 2.52
C LEU A 241 4.04 -9.27 3.17
N GLN A 242 3.16 -10.25 3.29
CA GLN A 242 3.53 -11.62 3.65
C GLN A 242 3.36 -12.56 2.45
N GLY A 243 4.25 -13.54 2.29
CA GLY A 243 4.23 -14.48 1.19
C GLY A 243 4.97 -14.00 -0.08
N PRO A 244 4.77 -14.68 -1.22
CA PRO A 244 5.67 -14.58 -2.38
C PRO A 244 5.69 -13.18 -3.05
N PRO A 245 6.76 -12.85 -3.80
CA PRO A 245 6.94 -11.54 -4.46
C PRO A 245 5.74 -11.02 -5.25
N LYS A 246 4.94 -11.89 -5.89
CA LYS A 246 3.72 -11.46 -6.62
C LYS A 246 2.76 -10.64 -5.73
N ILE A 247 2.54 -11.07 -4.48
CA ILE A 247 1.66 -10.37 -3.53
C ILE A 247 2.21 -8.98 -3.19
N TRP A 248 3.53 -8.86 -3.06
CA TRP A 248 4.20 -7.58 -2.86
C TRP A 248 4.07 -6.68 -4.09
N VAL A 249 4.19 -7.24 -5.31
CA VAL A 249 4.03 -6.48 -6.56
C VAL A 249 2.64 -5.88 -6.64
N GLU A 250 1.60 -6.69 -6.41
CA GLU A 250 0.20 -6.27 -6.45
C GLU A 250 -0.08 -5.19 -5.39
N GLN A 251 0.26 -5.44 -4.12
CA GLN A 251 -0.01 -4.50 -3.02
C GLN A 251 0.79 -3.19 -3.11
N LEU A 252 2.04 -3.21 -3.58
CA LEU A 252 2.85 -1.99 -3.72
C LEU A 252 2.49 -1.20 -4.97
N ALA A 253 2.05 -1.85 -6.06
CA ALA A 253 1.52 -1.16 -7.23
C ALA A 253 0.16 -0.52 -6.96
N GLU A 254 -0.72 -1.21 -6.22
CA GLU A 254 -1.99 -0.65 -5.73
C GLU A 254 -1.71 0.63 -4.94
N LEU A 255 -0.89 0.57 -3.90
CA LEU A 255 -0.53 1.74 -3.07
C LEU A 255 0.12 2.89 -3.84
N ALA A 256 0.80 2.62 -4.96
CA ALA A 256 1.33 3.67 -5.81
C ALA A 256 0.23 4.39 -6.61
N VAL A 257 -0.78 3.67 -7.12
CA VAL A 257 -1.82 4.22 -8.02
C VAL A 257 -3.04 4.76 -7.24
N SER A 258 -3.43 4.11 -6.13
CA SER A 258 -4.56 4.52 -5.30
C SER A 258 -4.19 5.66 -4.34
N GLU A 259 -3.12 5.44 -3.56
CA GLU A 259 -2.64 6.31 -2.47
C GLU A 259 -1.39 7.15 -2.81
N GLY A 260 -0.85 7.03 -4.01
CA GLY A 260 0.25 7.87 -4.49
C GLY A 260 1.63 7.56 -3.91
N ILE A 261 1.79 6.41 -3.23
CA ILE A 261 3.05 6.02 -2.58
C ILE A 261 4.14 5.82 -3.64
N SER A 262 5.13 6.70 -3.61
CA SER A 262 6.19 6.81 -4.63
C SER A 262 7.60 6.66 -4.04
N GLY A 263 7.68 6.25 -2.78
CA GLY A 263 8.91 5.82 -2.11
C GLY A 263 8.66 4.62 -1.20
N PHE A 264 9.26 3.47 -1.49
CA PHE A 264 9.10 2.26 -0.67
C PHE A 264 10.44 1.89 0.00
N VAL A 265 10.45 1.94 1.33
CA VAL A 265 11.68 1.73 2.13
C VAL A 265 11.53 0.45 2.95
N LEU A 266 12.18 -0.61 2.51
CA LEU A 266 12.14 -1.92 3.16
C LEU A 266 12.95 -1.91 4.45
N MET A 267 12.30 -2.16 5.58
CA MET A 267 12.94 -2.49 6.85
C MET A 267 13.49 -3.91 6.77
N VAL A 268 14.82 -4.05 6.83
CA VAL A 268 15.54 -5.32 6.71
C VAL A 268 16.18 -5.68 8.06
N ASP A 269 15.86 -6.86 8.56
CA ASP A 269 16.47 -7.42 9.78
C ASP A 269 17.92 -7.91 9.53
N ALA A 270 18.66 -8.16 10.61
CA ALA A 270 19.98 -8.79 10.55
C ALA A 270 19.92 -10.13 9.78
N GLY A 271 20.85 -10.34 8.84
CA GLY A 271 20.87 -11.48 7.92
C GLY A 271 19.96 -11.37 6.69
N GLY A 272 19.18 -10.29 6.53
CA GLY A 272 18.17 -10.14 5.47
C GLY A 272 18.67 -9.88 4.03
N ASP A 273 19.93 -10.19 3.70
CA ASP A 273 20.51 -10.01 2.36
C ASP A 273 19.68 -10.67 1.25
N ASP A 274 19.17 -11.88 1.48
CA ASP A 274 18.41 -12.64 0.48
C ASP A 274 17.02 -12.06 0.24
N ASP A 275 16.38 -11.52 1.27
CA ASP A 275 15.09 -10.83 1.14
C ASP A 275 15.27 -9.46 0.46
N LEU A 276 16.38 -8.75 0.72
CA LEU A 276 16.74 -7.53 -0.01
C LEU A 276 17.03 -7.81 -1.51
N ARG A 277 17.75 -8.91 -1.81
CA ARG A 277 17.97 -9.36 -3.20
C ARG A 277 16.67 -9.71 -3.90
N ARG A 278 15.78 -10.46 -3.23
CA ARG A 278 14.46 -10.83 -3.74
C ARG A 278 13.58 -9.60 -3.99
N PHE A 279 13.57 -8.64 -3.07
CA PHE A 279 12.86 -7.38 -3.26
C PHE A 279 13.37 -6.63 -4.51
N ALA A 280 14.69 -6.44 -4.63
CA ALA A 280 15.28 -5.73 -5.76
C ALA A 280 15.13 -6.45 -7.12
N ALA A 281 15.16 -7.78 -7.14
CA ALA A 281 15.08 -8.57 -8.38
C ALA A 281 13.63 -8.90 -8.81
N ASP A 282 12.80 -9.36 -7.87
CA ASP A 282 11.49 -9.95 -8.17
C ASP A 282 10.33 -8.96 -7.95
N VAL A 283 10.49 -7.95 -7.07
CA VAL A 283 9.42 -7.00 -6.73
C VAL A 283 9.60 -5.66 -7.43
N VAL A 284 10.74 -4.99 -7.24
CA VAL A 284 10.96 -3.60 -7.70
C VAL A 284 10.74 -3.40 -9.22
N PRO A 285 11.23 -4.28 -10.12
CA PRO A 285 11.01 -4.10 -11.55
C PRO A 285 9.54 -4.29 -11.94
N ALA A 286 8.88 -5.29 -11.35
CA ALA A 286 7.49 -5.63 -11.64
C ALA A 286 6.50 -4.58 -11.09
N VAL A 287 6.77 -3.96 -9.94
CA VAL A 287 6.00 -2.79 -9.48
C VAL A 287 6.19 -1.61 -10.43
N LYS A 288 7.43 -1.33 -10.88
CA LYS A 288 7.69 -0.25 -11.86
C LYS A 288 6.99 -0.52 -13.19
N GLU A 289 6.91 -1.77 -13.66
CA GLU A 289 6.18 -2.17 -14.87
C GLU A 289 4.65 -2.04 -14.70
N LEU A 290 4.08 -2.60 -13.63
CA LEU A 290 2.63 -2.60 -13.39
C LEU A 290 2.10 -1.16 -13.20
N VAL A 291 2.77 -0.33 -12.40
CA VAL A 291 2.38 1.08 -12.24
C VAL A 291 2.55 1.87 -13.55
N ALA A 292 3.55 1.55 -14.37
CA ALA A 292 3.67 2.16 -15.70
C ALA A 292 2.54 1.72 -16.66
N ALA A 293 2.06 0.47 -16.57
CA ALA A 293 0.91 -0.02 -17.33
C ALA A 293 -0.39 0.69 -16.91
N GLU A 294 -0.66 0.82 -15.60
CA GLU A 294 -1.83 1.54 -15.08
C GLU A 294 -1.82 3.03 -15.46
N ARG A 295 -0.65 3.68 -15.34
CA ARG A 295 -0.43 5.05 -15.81
C ARG A 295 -0.67 5.17 -17.31
N ALA A 296 -0.22 4.22 -18.13
CA ALA A 296 -0.40 4.23 -19.58
C ALA A 296 -1.86 3.96 -20.01
N GLY A 297 -2.58 3.09 -19.30
CA GLY A 297 -4.02 2.88 -19.48
C GLY A 297 -4.81 4.16 -19.18
N SER A 298 -4.49 4.79 -18.04
CA SER A 298 -5.06 6.07 -17.61
C SER A 298 -4.70 7.25 -18.54
N ALA A 299 -3.52 7.23 -19.16
CA ALA A 299 -3.02 8.31 -20.01
C ALA A 299 -3.50 8.25 -21.47
N ARG A 300 -4.39 7.31 -21.85
CA ARG A 300 -5.06 7.33 -23.16
C ARG A 300 -5.80 8.66 -23.33
N PRO A 301 -5.58 9.43 -24.42
CA PRO A 301 -6.28 10.68 -24.62
C PRO A 301 -7.78 10.43 -24.71
N ALA A 302 -8.55 11.15 -23.90
CA ALA A 302 -10.00 11.03 -23.87
C ALA A 302 -10.56 11.24 -25.29
N ARG A 303 -11.27 10.23 -25.81
CA ARG A 303 -12.13 10.42 -26.99
C ARG A 303 -13.12 11.54 -26.68
N PRO A 304 -13.53 12.35 -27.68
CA PRO A 304 -14.57 13.35 -27.50
C PRO A 304 -15.78 12.74 -26.79
N ALA A 305 -16.26 13.40 -25.74
CA ALA A 305 -17.30 12.85 -24.88
C ALA A 305 -18.61 12.64 -25.69
N GLU A 306 -18.94 11.38 -25.97
CA GLU A 306 -20.23 11.04 -26.58
C GLU A 306 -21.35 11.19 -25.52
N PRO A 307 -22.58 11.57 -25.91
CA PRO A 307 -23.55 12.07 -24.93
C PRO A 307 -24.24 10.95 -24.14
N GLY A 308 -24.27 11.10 -22.80
CA GLY A 308 -25.38 10.59 -21.98
C GLY A 308 -25.44 9.08 -21.72
N GLY A 309 -24.34 8.45 -21.31
CA GLY A 309 -24.35 7.06 -20.84
C GLY A 309 -23.36 6.79 -19.71
N LEU A 310 -23.60 5.71 -18.95
CA LEU A 310 -22.70 5.23 -17.89
C LEU A 310 -21.34 4.77 -18.46
N GLY A 311 -21.29 4.32 -19.71
CA GLY A 311 -20.04 3.97 -20.40
C GLY A 311 -19.33 2.69 -19.91
N VAL A 312 -19.90 2.06 -18.87
CA VAL A 312 -19.50 0.79 -18.27
C VAL A 312 -20.73 -0.12 -18.34
N THR A 313 -20.53 -1.42 -18.59
CA THR A 313 -21.61 -2.39 -18.77
C THR A 313 -21.33 -3.62 -17.90
N PRO A 314 -22.15 -3.89 -16.86
CA PRO A 314 -22.10 -5.12 -16.07
C PRO A 314 -22.03 -6.38 -16.92
N THR A 315 -21.21 -7.36 -16.51
CA THR A 315 -21.16 -8.67 -17.13
C THR A 315 -22.48 -9.42 -16.85
N PRO A 316 -23.25 -9.79 -17.89
CA PRO A 316 -24.55 -10.41 -17.69
C PRO A 316 -24.41 -11.84 -17.19
N ASP A 317 -25.37 -12.24 -16.35
CA ASP A 317 -25.61 -13.64 -15.99
C ASP A 317 -25.93 -14.45 -17.26
N ASP A 318 -25.28 -15.61 -17.45
CA ASP A 318 -25.54 -16.46 -18.61
C ASP A 318 -26.86 -17.25 -18.49
N GLY A 319 -27.50 -17.23 -17.32
CA GLY A 319 -28.71 -17.97 -17.00
C GLY A 319 -28.53 -19.50 -16.98
N LEU A 320 -27.30 -19.98 -17.17
CA LEU A 320 -26.98 -21.39 -17.07
C LEU A 320 -26.85 -21.75 -15.61
N ARG A 321 -27.39 -22.92 -15.25
CA ARG A 321 -27.35 -23.44 -13.90
C ARG A 321 -27.09 -24.95 -13.94
N ARG A 322 -26.05 -25.38 -13.22
CA ARG A 322 -25.45 -26.72 -13.24
C ARG A 322 -25.94 -27.58 -12.09
N SER A 323 -26.20 -26.97 -10.94
CA SER A 323 -26.80 -27.63 -9.79
C SER A 323 -28.32 -27.78 -9.95
N ALA A 324 -28.89 -28.77 -9.27
CA ALA A 324 -30.35 -28.88 -9.07
C ALA A 324 -30.86 -28.02 -7.91
N VAL A 325 -29.96 -27.44 -7.10
CA VAL A 325 -30.30 -26.66 -5.90
C VAL A 325 -30.23 -25.16 -6.20
N ARG A 326 -31.22 -24.40 -5.71
CA ARG A 326 -31.17 -22.92 -5.65
C ARG A 326 -31.18 -22.51 -4.19
N LEU A 327 -30.23 -21.67 -3.80
CA LEU A 327 -30.12 -21.16 -2.42
C LEU A 327 -30.98 -19.91 -2.19
N TRP A 328 -31.48 -19.30 -3.26
CA TRP A 328 -32.38 -18.17 -3.23
C TRP A 328 -33.27 -18.11 -4.48
N ASP A 329 -34.36 -17.35 -4.38
CA ASP A 329 -35.15 -16.92 -5.54
C ASP A 329 -34.56 -15.62 -6.09
N GLU A 330 -34.03 -15.68 -7.31
CA GLU A 330 -33.41 -14.54 -7.99
C GLU A 330 -34.44 -13.47 -8.39
N ALA A 331 -35.73 -13.84 -8.55
CA ALA A 331 -36.81 -12.92 -8.83
C ALA A 331 -37.34 -12.18 -7.57
N ALA A 332 -36.94 -12.64 -6.38
CA ALA A 332 -37.23 -11.98 -5.11
C ALA A 332 -36.16 -10.96 -4.69
N ARG A 333 -35.08 -10.80 -5.47
CA ARG A 333 -34.05 -9.77 -5.24
C ARG A 333 -34.64 -8.36 -5.45
N PRO A 334 -34.42 -7.41 -4.53
CA PRO A 334 -34.74 -6.01 -4.77
C PRO A 334 -33.80 -5.41 -5.82
N SER A 335 -34.28 -4.38 -6.52
CA SER A 335 -33.44 -3.52 -7.35
C SER A 335 -33.31 -2.12 -6.73
N GLY A 336 -32.21 -1.46 -7.04
CA GLY A 336 -31.91 -0.10 -6.63
C GLY A 336 -32.82 0.94 -7.29
N PRO A 337 -32.72 2.22 -6.88
CA PRO A 337 -33.38 3.31 -7.59
C PRO A 337 -32.82 3.38 -9.03
N ALA A 338 -33.71 3.54 -10.01
CA ALA A 338 -33.29 3.73 -11.41
C ALA A 338 -32.35 4.95 -11.53
N PRO A 339 -31.32 4.90 -12.40
CA PRO A 339 -30.42 6.02 -12.63
C PRO A 339 -31.16 7.28 -13.07
N ASP A 340 -30.77 8.42 -12.52
CA ASP A 340 -31.34 9.72 -12.87
C ASP A 340 -30.76 10.17 -14.24
N PRO A 341 -31.60 10.46 -15.25
CA PRO A 341 -31.14 10.78 -16.61
C PRO A 341 -30.36 12.10 -16.70
N ASP A 342 -30.38 12.96 -15.68
CA ASP A 342 -29.59 14.19 -15.62
C ASP A 342 -28.25 14.04 -14.88
N VAL A 343 -28.00 12.91 -14.21
CA VAL A 343 -26.69 12.60 -13.59
C VAL A 343 -25.59 12.45 -14.66
N ARG A 344 -24.38 12.92 -14.34
CA ARG A 344 -23.21 12.85 -15.22
C ARG A 344 -22.04 12.25 -14.46
N TYR A 345 -21.68 11.02 -14.80
CA TYR A 345 -20.60 10.27 -14.17
C TYR A 345 -19.23 10.87 -14.48
N SER A 346 -18.36 10.98 -13.48
CA SER A 346 -16.95 11.35 -13.68
C SER A 346 -16.18 10.20 -14.35
N ALA A 347 -14.97 10.47 -14.84
CA ALA A 347 -14.09 9.40 -15.33
C ALA A 347 -13.64 8.46 -14.21
N ALA A 348 -13.40 9.00 -13.01
CA ALA A 348 -13.03 8.21 -11.83
C ALA A 348 -14.22 7.35 -11.33
N GLY A 349 -15.44 7.89 -11.35
CA GLY A 349 -16.63 7.13 -10.98
C GLY A 349 -16.85 5.92 -11.90
N ARG A 350 -16.70 6.12 -13.22
CA ARG A 350 -16.70 5.00 -14.17
C ARG A 350 -15.59 3.98 -13.87
N ALA A 351 -14.39 4.43 -13.52
CA ALA A 351 -13.29 3.53 -13.17
C ALA A 351 -13.61 2.67 -11.93
N ASN A 352 -14.25 3.22 -10.90
CA ASN A 352 -14.69 2.44 -9.72
C ASN A 352 -15.64 1.29 -10.12
N GLY A 353 -16.65 1.58 -10.94
CA GLY A 353 -17.60 0.58 -11.42
C GLY A 353 -16.98 -0.44 -12.39
N GLN A 354 -16.01 -0.01 -13.20
CA GLN A 354 -15.24 -0.88 -14.10
C GLN A 354 -14.34 -1.85 -13.33
N HIS A 355 -13.68 -1.37 -12.26
CA HIS A 355 -12.78 -2.19 -11.43
C HIS A 355 -13.51 -3.36 -10.75
N LEU A 356 -14.75 -3.14 -10.27
CA LEU A 356 -15.59 -4.21 -9.71
C LEU A 356 -15.78 -5.36 -10.73
N ILE A 357 -16.12 -5.01 -11.97
CA ILE A 357 -16.32 -5.97 -13.07
C ILE A 357 -15.01 -6.72 -13.37
N GLU A 358 -13.86 -6.06 -13.32
CA GLU A 358 -12.55 -6.68 -13.56
C GLU A 358 -12.15 -7.70 -12.48
N VAL A 359 -12.42 -7.40 -11.21
CA VAL A 359 -12.25 -8.37 -10.11
C VAL A 359 -13.21 -9.55 -10.28
N HIS A 360 -14.47 -9.29 -10.62
CA HIS A 360 -15.48 -10.32 -10.82
C HIS A 360 -15.17 -11.22 -12.03
N ASP A 361 -14.71 -10.65 -13.14
CA ASP A 361 -14.30 -11.41 -14.33
C ASP A 361 -13.05 -12.26 -14.07
N HIS A 362 -12.17 -11.88 -13.14
CA HIS A 362 -11.10 -12.76 -12.66
C HIS A 362 -11.67 -13.94 -11.84
N LEU A 363 -12.61 -13.70 -10.92
CA LEU A 363 -13.29 -14.77 -10.17
C LEU A 363 -14.04 -15.74 -11.10
N ARG A 364 -14.70 -15.23 -12.15
CA ARG A 364 -15.35 -16.04 -13.21
C ARG A 364 -14.33 -16.95 -13.93
N GLN A 365 -13.14 -16.45 -14.22
CA GLN A 365 -12.07 -17.20 -14.90
C GLN A 365 -11.46 -18.30 -14.00
N GLU A 366 -11.20 -18.01 -12.73
CA GLU A 366 -10.70 -19.01 -11.77
C GLU A 366 -11.73 -20.13 -11.52
N LEU A 367 -13.00 -19.76 -11.40
CA LEU A 367 -14.11 -20.72 -11.26
C LEU A 367 -14.23 -21.66 -12.49
N ALA A 368 -14.04 -21.12 -13.70
CA ALA A 368 -14.02 -21.91 -14.93
C ALA A 368 -12.81 -22.86 -15.01
N GLN A 369 -11.62 -22.42 -14.57
CA GLN A 369 -10.43 -23.29 -14.46
C GLN A 369 -10.64 -24.43 -13.47
N LEU A 370 -11.22 -24.13 -12.29
CA LEU A 370 -11.54 -25.13 -11.27
C LEU A 370 -12.54 -26.18 -11.78
N HIS A 371 -13.53 -25.77 -12.58
CA HIS A 371 -14.47 -26.70 -13.23
C HIS A 371 -13.78 -27.65 -14.21
N ASP A 372 -12.89 -27.13 -15.06
CA ASP A 372 -12.17 -27.97 -16.03
C ASP A 372 -11.19 -28.94 -15.36
N LEU A 373 -10.54 -28.52 -14.26
CA LEU A 373 -9.73 -29.41 -13.43
C LEU A 373 -10.57 -30.55 -12.84
N VAL A 374 -11.71 -30.26 -12.21
CA VAL A 374 -12.62 -31.28 -11.67
C VAL A 374 -13.13 -32.24 -12.76
N ARG A 375 -13.44 -31.72 -13.96
CA ARG A 375 -13.79 -32.50 -15.15
C ARG A 375 -12.67 -33.44 -15.58
N GLN A 376 -11.41 -32.99 -15.57
CA GLN A 376 -10.24 -33.81 -15.92
C GLN A 376 -10.00 -34.94 -14.90
N VAL A 377 -10.27 -34.73 -13.59
CA VAL A 377 -10.24 -35.82 -12.59
C VAL A 377 -11.31 -36.85 -12.86
N ALA A 378 -12.56 -36.42 -13.05
CA ALA A 378 -13.71 -37.29 -13.23
C ALA A 378 -13.61 -38.16 -14.51
N ALA A 379 -12.88 -37.69 -15.52
CA ALA A 379 -12.58 -38.44 -16.73
C ALA A 379 -11.42 -39.46 -16.58
N GLY A 380 -10.74 -39.50 -15.44
CA GLY A 380 -9.53 -40.31 -15.23
C GLY A 380 -8.32 -39.89 -16.06
N ALA A 381 -8.38 -38.70 -16.69
CA ALA A 381 -7.31 -38.19 -17.56
C ALA A 381 -6.09 -37.68 -16.78
N VAL A 382 -6.29 -37.34 -15.50
CA VAL A 382 -5.23 -36.97 -14.56
C VAL A 382 -5.44 -37.76 -13.26
N ASP A 383 -4.43 -38.50 -12.82
CA ASP A 383 -4.41 -39.18 -11.52
C ASP A 383 -4.70 -38.20 -10.37
N ALA A 384 -5.46 -38.60 -9.35
CA ALA A 384 -5.82 -37.71 -8.23
C ALA A 384 -4.60 -37.17 -7.46
N GLY A 385 -3.50 -37.94 -7.38
CA GLY A 385 -2.22 -37.47 -6.85
C GLY A 385 -1.54 -36.42 -7.74
N ARG A 386 -1.64 -36.57 -9.06
CA ARG A 386 -1.18 -35.59 -10.06
C ARG A 386 -2.10 -34.37 -10.17
N VAL A 387 -3.41 -34.50 -9.96
CA VAL A 387 -4.34 -33.38 -9.78
C VAL A 387 -3.93 -32.59 -8.55
N ARG A 388 -3.73 -33.27 -7.41
CA ARG A 388 -3.19 -32.62 -6.20
C ARG A 388 -1.84 -31.96 -6.47
N SER A 389 -0.97 -32.53 -7.31
CA SER A 389 0.28 -31.88 -7.71
C SER A 389 0.09 -30.68 -8.64
N MET A 390 -0.87 -30.73 -9.57
CA MET A 390 -1.17 -29.64 -10.50
C MET A 390 -1.87 -28.49 -9.78
N ILE A 391 -2.75 -28.78 -8.83
CA ILE A 391 -3.36 -27.75 -7.98
C ILE A 391 -2.32 -27.19 -6.99
N ASN A 392 -1.43 -28.01 -6.42
CA ASN A 392 -0.22 -27.55 -5.70
C ASN A 392 0.87 -26.93 -6.61
N THR A 393 0.60 -26.62 -7.89
CA THR A 393 1.50 -25.84 -8.76
C THR A 393 0.79 -24.70 -9.50
N MET A 394 -0.52 -24.79 -9.71
CA MET A 394 -1.40 -23.65 -10.00
C MET A 394 -1.62 -22.79 -8.73
N ALA A 395 -1.48 -23.38 -7.53
CA ALA A 395 -1.41 -22.70 -6.24
C ALA A 395 -0.37 -23.34 -5.29
N LEU A 396 0.92 -23.10 -5.59
CA LEU A 396 2.07 -23.10 -4.65
C LEU A 396 2.47 -24.39 -3.89
N ARG A 397 3.76 -24.40 -3.50
CA ARG A 397 4.35 -25.26 -2.45
C ARG A 397 5.66 -24.62 -1.95
N GLN A 398 6.13 -24.76 -0.71
CA GLN A 398 5.93 -25.72 0.41
C GLN A 398 5.99 -24.93 1.75
N ASN A 399 5.75 -25.41 2.99
CA ASN A 399 5.14 -26.55 3.73
C ASN A 399 5.43 -26.16 5.21
N ASN A 400 4.76 -26.50 6.33
CA ASN A 400 3.52 -27.12 6.84
C ASN A 400 3.34 -26.49 8.27
N TRP A 401 2.44 -26.79 9.20
CA TRP A 401 1.53 -27.88 9.59
C TRP A 401 0.29 -27.23 10.28
N THR A 402 -0.86 -27.86 10.59
CA THR A 402 -1.28 -29.28 10.65
C THR A 402 -2.73 -29.39 10.14
N LEU A 403 -3.08 -30.48 9.45
CA LEU A 403 -4.46 -30.88 9.07
C LEU A 403 -5.30 -29.87 8.25
N GLY A 404 -5.54 -30.20 6.98
CA GLY A 404 -6.78 -29.84 6.28
C GLY A 404 -6.99 -28.36 5.89
N THR A 405 -6.35 -27.94 4.79
CA THR A 405 -6.91 -26.90 3.90
C THR A 405 -6.57 -27.24 2.45
N PHE A 406 -7.56 -27.15 1.56
CA PHE A 406 -7.37 -27.22 0.10
C PHE A 406 -8.01 -26.01 -0.59
N CYS A 407 -9.16 -25.55 -0.09
CA CYS A 407 -9.89 -24.41 -0.63
C CYS A 407 -9.30 -23.03 -0.29
N GLU A 408 -8.26 -22.95 0.56
CA GLU A 408 -7.86 -21.71 1.25
C GLU A 408 -7.64 -20.51 0.31
N THR A 409 -7.05 -20.69 -0.88
CA THR A 409 -6.72 -19.54 -1.76
C THR A 409 -7.95 -18.94 -2.46
N TYR A 410 -8.78 -19.74 -3.14
CA TYR A 410 -9.97 -19.23 -3.84
C TYR A 410 -11.00 -18.70 -2.84
N CYS A 411 -11.24 -19.44 -1.74
CA CYS A 411 -12.19 -19.02 -0.72
C CYS A 411 -11.70 -17.78 0.03
N ARG A 412 -10.38 -17.60 0.21
CA ARG A 412 -9.82 -16.36 0.75
C ARG A 412 -9.98 -15.19 -0.21
N LEU A 413 -9.77 -15.36 -1.52
CA LEU A 413 -9.95 -14.25 -2.46
C LEU A 413 -11.41 -13.74 -2.45
N VAL A 414 -12.38 -14.66 -2.56
CA VAL A 414 -13.82 -14.34 -2.48
C VAL A 414 -14.19 -13.76 -1.10
N THR A 415 -13.72 -14.37 0.00
CA THR A 415 -13.97 -13.85 1.36
C THR A 415 -13.35 -12.47 1.57
N THR A 416 -12.13 -12.21 1.11
CA THR A 416 -11.45 -10.91 1.25
C THR A 416 -12.15 -9.83 0.42
N HIS A 417 -12.58 -10.15 -0.80
CA HIS A 417 -13.38 -9.28 -1.67
C HIS A 417 -14.68 -8.84 -0.96
N HIS A 418 -15.57 -9.79 -0.65
CA HIS A 418 -16.82 -9.52 0.06
C HIS A 418 -16.61 -8.83 1.43
N THR A 419 -15.53 -9.17 2.16
CA THR A 419 -15.20 -8.53 3.45
C THR A 419 -14.79 -7.05 3.29
N LEU A 420 -14.14 -6.68 2.19
CA LEU A 420 -13.81 -5.27 1.89
C LEU A 420 -15.09 -4.51 1.51
N GLU A 421 -16.02 -5.16 0.83
CA GLU A 421 -17.29 -4.58 0.41
C GLU A 421 -18.20 -4.32 1.62
N ASP A 422 -18.45 -5.34 2.45
CA ASP A 422 -19.18 -5.26 3.73
C ASP A 422 -18.65 -4.13 4.64
N ARG A 423 -17.33 -3.96 4.69
CA ARG A 423 -16.66 -3.05 5.65
C ARG A 423 -16.38 -1.65 5.12
N SER A 424 -16.23 -1.48 3.82
CA SER A 424 -15.81 -0.22 3.20
C SER A 424 -16.80 0.28 2.16
N MET A 425 -17.15 -0.55 1.16
CA MET A 425 -17.97 -0.13 0.01
C MET A 425 -19.44 0.06 0.40
N PHE A 426 -20.05 -0.96 1.01
CA PHE A 426 -21.45 -0.95 1.42
C PHE A 426 -21.76 0.13 2.46
N PRO A 427 -20.93 0.39 3.50
CA PRO A 427 -21.14 1.50 4.42
C PRO A 427 -21.01 2.89 3.78
N GLN A 428 -20.28 3.04 2.66
CA GLN A 428 -20.21 4.29 1.91
C GLN A 428 -21.46 4.47 1.01
N LEU A 429 -21.85 3.44 0.27
CA LEU A 429 -23.05 3.43 -0.57
C LEU A 429 -24.33 3.70 0.25
N ARG A 430 -24.51 3.03 1.40
CA ARG A 430 -25.64 3.28 2.32
C ARG A 430 -25.70 4.73 2.83
N ARG A 431 -24.56 5.44 2.94
CA ARG A 431 -24.51 6.86 3.34
C ARG A 431 -24.82 7.81 2.17
N ALA A 432 -24.37 7.47 0.97
CA ALA A 432 -24.53 8.30 -0.23
C ALA A 432 -25.96 8.24 -0.80
N ASP A 433 -26.56 7.05 -0.83
CA ASP A 433 -27.94 6.84 -1.28
C ASP A 433 -28.65 5.80 -0.40
N PRO A 434 -29.33 6.22 0.68
CA PRO A 434 -30.03 5.31 1.60
C PRO A 434 -31.11 4.42 0.94
N ARG A 435 -31.52 4.73 -0.30
CA ARG A 435 -32.46 3.89 -1.07
C ARG A 435 -31.83 2.57 -1.53
N LEU A 436 -30.50 2.45 -1.52
CA LEU A 436 -29.77 1.22 -1.83
C LEU A 436 -29.79 0.20 -0.69
N ALA A 437 -30.24 0.56 0.52
CA ALA A 437 -30.21 -0.34 1.67
C ALA A 437 -30.81 -1.74 1.38
N PRO A 438 -31.98 -1.90 0.73
CA PRO A 438 -32.52 -3.24 0.44
C PRO A 438 -31.63 -4.10 -0.47
N VAL A 439 -30.89 -3.49 -1.41
CA VAL A 439 -29.92 -4.20 -2.28
C VAL A 439 -28.71 -4.62 -1.46
N ILE A 440 -28.18 -3.71 -0.64
CA ILE A 440 -26.97 -3.95 0.15
C ILE A 440 -27.24 -4.98 1.25
N ASP A 441 -28.36 -4.85 1.96
CA ASP A 441 -28.85 -5.84 2.94
C ASP A 441 -29.07 -7.23 2.28
N ARG A 442 -29.38 -7.26 0.98
CA ARG A 442 -29.49 -8.50 0.19
C ARG A 442 -28.13 -9.08 -0.19
N LEU A 443 -27.16 -8.25 -0.58
CA LEU A 443 -25.81 -8.69 -0.95
C LEU A 443 -25.06 -9.26 0.28
N GLU A 444 -25.09 -8.59 1.43
CA GLU A 444 -24.55 -9.11 2.69
C GLU A 444 -25.17 -10.47 3.08
N ALA A 445 -26.47 -10.65 2.85
CA ALA A 445 -27.14 -11.94 3.06
C ALA A 445 -26.71 -13.03 2.05
N GLU A 446 -26.34 -12.65 0.82
CA GLU A 446 -25.77 -13.57 -0.17
C GLU A 446 -24.30 -13.89 0.13
N HIS A 447 -23.51 -12.95 0.66
CA HIS A 447 -22.13 -13.18 1.12
C HIS A 447 -22.06 -14.29 2.17
N HIS A 448 -22.94 -14.26 3.17
CA HIS A 448 -23.03 -15.32 4.19
C HIS A 448 -23.38 -16.69 3.57
N VAL A 449 -24.33 -16.74 2.64
CA VAL A 449 -24.71 -18.00 1.96
C VAL A 449 -23.58 -18.51 1.06
N ILE A 450 -22.80 -17.62 0.44
CA ILE A 450 -21.60 -18.00 -0.34
C ILE A 450 -20.52 -18.58 0.60
N ALA A 451 -20.29 -17.98 1.78
CA ALA A 451 -19.37 -18.53 2.77
C ALA A 451 -19.77 -19.97 3.19
N ASP A 452 -21.05 -20.22 3.50
CA ASP A 452 -21.56 -21.57 3.80
C ASP A 452 -21.27 -22.57 2.66
N VAL A 453 -21.39 -22.14 1.38
CA VAL A 453 -21.10 -22.99 0.21
C VAL A 453 -19.60 -23.28 0.08
N LEU A 454 -18.75 -22.28 0.31
CA LEU A 454 -17.29 -22.42 0.28
C LEU A 454 -16.80 -23.39 1.36
N GLU A 455 -17.38 -23.34 2.58
CA GLU A 455 -17.11 -24.31 3.65
C GLU A 455 -17.54 -25.74 3.28
N ARG A 456 -18.74 -25.92 2.71
CA ARG A 456 -19.18 -27.26 2.25
C ARG A 456 -18.28 -27.82 1.14
N LEU A 457 -17.78 -26.97 0.24
CA LEU A 457 -16.87 -27.37 -0.82
C LEU A 457 -15.52 -27.83 -0.27
N ASP A 458 -14.91 -27.12 0.70
CA ASP A 458 -13.67 -27.62 1.36
C ASP A 458 -13.94 -28.95 2.08
N ALA A 459 -15.04 -29.07 2.82
CA ALA A 459 -15.40 -30.32 3.48
C ALA A 459 -15.58 -31.50 2.51
N ALA A 460 -16.09 -31.26 1.29
CA ALA A 460 -16.15 -32.27 0.23
C ALA A 460 -14.77 -32.61 -0.35
N LEU A 461 -13.91 -31.62 -0.53
CA LEU A 461 -12.54 -31.79 -1.06
C LEU A 461 -11.59 -32.47 -0.07
N VAL A 462 -11.76 -32.22 1.24
CA VAL A 462 -11.09 -32.96 2.31
C VAL A 462 -11.57 -34.42 2.34
N ALA A 463 -12.87 -34.68 2.17
CA ALA A 463 -13.41 -36.05 2.13
C ALA A 463 -12.90 -36.87 0.94
N LEU A 464 -12.72 -36.24 -0.23
CA LEU A 464 -12.17 -36.88 -1.45
C LEU A 464 -10.78 -37.52 -1.22
N VAL A 465 -9.99 -37.03 -0.28
CA VAL A 465 -8.66 -37.59 0.05
C VAL A 465 -8.76 -39.00 0.65
N SER A 466 -9.85 -39.30 1.36
CA SER A 466 -10.12 -40.59 2.00
C SER A 466 -10.99 -41.51 1.14
N GLU A 467 -11.90 -40.94 0.34
CA GLU A 467 -12.89 -41.68 -0.43
C GLU A 467 -12.91 -41.22 -1.90
N PRO A 468 -12.30 -41.98 -2.85
CA PRO A 468 -12.26 -41.60 -4.27
C PRO A 468 -13.64 -41.44 -4.94
N ALA A 469 -14.70 -42.03 -4.37
CA ALA A 469 -16.08 -41.81 -4.81
C ALA A 469 -16.61 -40.39 -4.53
N GLY A 470 -15.96 -39.66 -3.60
CA GLY A 470 -16.33 -38.29 -3.21
C GLY A 470 -16.22 -37.24 -4.32
N ILE A 471 -15.62 -37.58 -5.47
CA ILE A 471 -15.50 -36.66 -6.62
C ILE A 471 -16.87 -36.22 -7.16
N VAL A 472 -17.91 -37.04 -6.98
CA VAL A 472 -19.30 -36.69 -7.31
C VAL A 472 -19.78 -35.53 -6.43
N ARG A 473 -19.57 -35.62 -5.11
CA ARG A 473 -19.94 -34.58 -4.13
C ARG A 473 -19.14 -33.29 -4.36
N VAL A 474 -17.84 -33.40 -4.64
CA VAL A 474 -17.00 -32.25 -4.99
C VAL A 474 -17.54 -31.51 -6.21
N ARG A 475 -17.98 -32.25 -7.25
CA ARG A 475 -18.61 -31.66 -8.43
C ARG A 475 -19.95 -31.02 -8.08
N GLU A 476 -20.79 -31.66 -7.27
CA GLU A 476 -22.10 -31.12 -6.85
C GLU A 476 -22.00 -29.83 -6.05
N GLU A 477 -21.04 -29.74 -5.11
CA GLU A 477 -20.77 -28.51 -4.35
C GLU A 477 -20.12 -27.42 -5.22
N LEU A 478 -19.27 -27.79 -6.20
CA LEU A 478 -18.68 -26.83 -7.15
C LEU A 478 -19.70 -26.32 -8.18
N ASP A 479 -20.58 -27.17 -8.70
CA ASP A 479 -21.68 -26.78 -9.57
C ASP A 479 -22.64 -25.84 -8.83
N LEU A 480 -22.87 -26.08 -7.52
CA LEU A 480 -23.67 -25.20 -6.68
C LEU A 480 -22.95 -23.86 -6.39
N LEU A 481 -21.65 -23.87 -6.07
CA LEU A 481 -20.86 -22.65 -5.95
C LEU A 481 -20.84 -21.84 -7.25
N THR A 482 -20.75 -22.51 -8.40
CA THR A 482 -20.78 -21.89 -9.72
C THR A 482 -22.10 -21.15 -9.93
N ASP A 483 -23.23 -21.84 -9.73
CA ASP A 483 -24.57 -21.26 -9.85
C ASP A 483 -24.80 -20.08 -8.89
N THR A 484 -24.36 -20.23 -7.63
CA THR A 484 -24.52 -19.23 -6.58
C THR A 484 -23.66 -17.98 -6.84
N LEU A 485 -22.38 -18.14 -7.15
CA LEU A 485 -21.46 -17.01 -7.31
C LEU A 485 -21.69 -16.25 -8.63
N LEU A 486 -21.90 -16.94 -9.76
CA LEU A 486 -22.17 -16.25 -11.04
C LEU A 486 -23.47 -15.43 -10.98
N SER A 487 -24.50 -15.98 -10.34
CA SER A 487 -25.77 -15.31 -10.06
C SER A 487 -25.60 -14.11 -9.12
N HIS A 488 -24.63 -14.15 -8.21
CA HIS A 488 -24.34 -13.08 -7.24
C HIS A 488 -23.54 -11.93 -7.85
N LEU A 489 -22.36 -12.19 -8.43
CA LEU A 489 -21.50 -11.17 -9.04
C LEU A 489 -22.25 -10.36 -10.12
N SER A 490 -23.08 -11.04 -10.91
CA SER A 490 -23.87 -10.43 -12.00
C SER A 490 -25.14 -9.71 -11.50
N TYR A 491 -25.55 -9.95 -10.24
CA TYR A 491 -26.56 -9.14 -9.55
C TYR A 491 -25.93 -7.88 -8.96
N GLU A 492 -24.80 -8.02 -8.28
CA GLU A 492 -24.08 -6.92 -7.67
C GLU A 492 -23.64 -5.87 -8.70
N GLU A 493 -22.97 -6.28 -9.79
CA GLU A 493 -22.55 -5.35 -10.82
C GLU A 493 -23.74 -4.57 -11.41
N ARG A 494 -24.88 -5.25 -11.62
CA ARG A 494 -26.08 -4.64 -12.18
C ARG A 494 -26.65 -3.54 -11.28
N GLU A 495 -26.64 -3.74 -9.97
CA GLU A 495 -27.24 -2.79 -9.02
C GLU A 495 -26.24 -1.76 -8.48
N LEU A 496 -24.91 -2.04 -8.44
CA LEU A 496 -23.90 -1.20 -7.79
C LEU A 496 -22.94 -0.46 -8.74
N VAL A 497 -22.73 -0.89 -9.99
CA VAL A 497 -21.79 -0.19 -10.92
C VAL A 497 -22.20 1.26 -11.20
N GLU A 498 -23.51 1.56 -11.22
CA GLU A 498 -23.99 2.95 -11.34
C GLU A 498 -23.86 3.74 -10.02
N PRO A 499 -24.30 3.24 -8.85
CA PRO A 499 -24.02 3.88 -7.57
C PRO A 499 -22.55 4.19 -7.29
N LEU A 500 -21.64 3.26 -7.61
CA LEU A 500 -20.19 3.46 -7.45
C LEU A 500 -19.68 4.60 -8.34
N ALA A 501 -20.28 4.77 -9.51
CA ALA A 501 -19.99 5.88 -10.41
C ALA A 501 -20.54 7.25 -9.93
N ARG A 502 -21.34 7.28 -8.87
CA ARG A 502 -21.83 8.51 -8.19
C ARG A 502 -21.02 8.92 -6.96
N LEU A 503 -20.03 8.15 -6.51
CA LEU A 503 -19.27 8.40 -5.27
C LEU A 503 -18.09 9.39 -5.37
N THR A 504 -17.91 10.09 -6.51
CA THR A 504 -16.74 10.93 -6.81
C THR A 504 -17.05 12.42 -6.97
#